data_AF-A0A2N1SFZ8-F1
#
_entry.id   AF-A0A2N1SFZ8-F1
#
_cell.length_a   1.000
_cell.length_b   1.000
_cell.length_c   1.000
_cell.angle_alpha   90.00
_cell.angle_beta   90.00
_cell.angle_gamma   90.00
#
_symmetry.space_group_name_H-M   'P 1'
#
loop_
_entity.id
_entity.type
_entity.pdbx_description
1 polymer ?
#
loop_
_entity_poly.entity_id
_entity_poly.type
_entity_poly.pdbx_seq_one_letter_code
_entity_poly.pdbx_strand_id
1 'polypeptide(L)'
;MTSILLVVVAQVIISLALVIWTRAKVRRFLGSEDEIDKIRREIGALIVELDSSADRNVTVLEDRLSTLKDLVAEADKRISLLGQEKARRQSEEMVYDRLGRLSEHKRAQIAEPSRQPESSGQPGSSQPLAANTATEPSVPFIRFSEKPLAIEEPFADKVLSLSRRGFSSDIIAARLGATMAEVDIVLSMDRNGRAKEI
;
A
#
# COMPACT_ATOMS: atom_id res chain seq x y z
N MET A 1 13.22 -76.75 52.59
CA MET A 1 12.46 -75.57 53.05
C MET A 1 13.32 -74.31 53.10
N THR A 2 14.40 -74.27 53.89
CA THR A 2 15.34 -73.12 53.98
C THR A 2 15.83 -72.60 52.62
N SER A 3 16.28 -73.48 51.73
CA SER A 3 16.76 -73.09 50.39
C SER A 3 15.69 -72.41 49.53
N ILE A 4 14.43 -72.84 49.66
CA ILE A 4 13.30 -72.24 48.93
C ILE A 4 13.02 -70.83 49.47
N LEU A 5 13.07 -70.66 50.80
CA LEU A 5 12.88 -69.36 51.45
C LEU A 5 13.97 -68.36 51.03
N LEU A 6 15.23 -68.79 50.94
CA LEU A 6 16.33 -67.94 50.44
C LEU A 6 16.12 -67.49 48.99
N VAL A 7 15.68 -68.40 48.11
CA VAL A 7 15.38 -68.08 46.70
C VAL A 7 14.23 -67.07 46.59
N VAL A 8 13.16 -67.24 47.38
CA VAL A 8 12.03 -66.29 47.42
C VAL A 8 12.47 -64.91 47.92
N VAL A 9 13.27 -64.84 49.00
CA VAL A 9 13.80 -63.56 49.52
C VAL A 9 14.70 -62.87 48.48
N ALA A 10 15.59 -63.61 47.82
CA ALA A 10 16.42 -63.06 46.74
C ALA A 10 15.58 -62.51 45.58
N GLN A 11 14.53 -63.24 45.16
CA GLN A 11 13.62 -62.79 44.10
C GLN A 11 12.87 -61.51 44.48
N VAL A 12 12.44 -61.36 45.74
CA VAL A 12 11.81 -60.13 46.25
C VAL A 12 12.79 -58.96 46.24
N ILE A 13 14.04 -59.16 46.65
CA ILE A 13 15.09 -58.12 46.64
C ILE A 13 15.39 -57.66 45.20
N ILE A 14 15.54 -58.61 44.27
CA ILE A 14 15.78 -58.33 42.84
C ILE A 14 14.60 -57.56 42.24
N SER A 15 13.37 -57.98 42.52
CA SER A 15 12.15 -57.28 42.10
C SER A 15 12.10 -55.85 42.63
N LEU A 16 12.35 -55.65 43.93
CA LEU A 16 12.36 -54.33 44.55
C LEU A 16 13.46 -53.43 43.98
N ALA A 17 14.67 -53.96 43.77
CA ALA A 17 15.77 -53.23 43.13
C ALA A 17 15.43 -52.83 41.69
N LEU A 18 14.81 -53.72 40.91
CA LEU A 18 14.39 -53.44 39.54
C LEU A 18 13.25 -52.42 39.49
N VAL A 19 12.30 -52.45 40.42
CA VAL A 19 11.25 -51.42 40.56
C VAL A 19 11.87 -50.07 40.92
N ILE A 20 12.79 -50.00 41.88
CA ILE A 20 13.48 -48.76 42.27
C ILE A 20 14.30 -48.20 41.10
N TRP A 21 15.09 -49.06 40.43
CA TRP A 21 15.90 -48.67 39.27
C TRP A 21 15.02 -48.18 38.12
N THR A 22 13.92 -48.87 37.82
CA THR A 22 12.95 -48.46 36.80
C THR A 22 12.31 -47.12 37.17
N ARG A 23 11.88 -46.93 38.43
CA ARG A 23 11.27 -45.67 38.88
C ARG A 23 12.25 -44.49 38.83
N ALA A 24 13.51 -44.72 39.22
CA ALA A 24 14.57 -43.72 39.15
C ALA A 24 14.92 -43.39 37.70
N LYS A 25 15.01 -44.39 36.82
CA LYS A 25 15.29 -44.20 35.39
C LYS A 25 14.13 -43.50 34.68
N VAL A 26 12.88 -43.95 34.88
CA VAL A 26 11.68 -43.28 34.36
C VAL A 26 11.61 -41.83 34.82
N ARG A 27 11.82 -41.53 36.12
CA ARG A 27 11.83 -40.15 36.62
C ARG A 27 12.96 -39.29 35.98
N ARG A 28 14.09 -39.90 35.61
CA ARG A 28 15.20 -39.22 34.94
C ARG A 28 15.03 -39.08 33.43
N PHE A 29 14.14 -39.87 32.81
CA PHE A 29 13.82 -39.81 31.38
C PHE A 29 12.53 -39.03 31.07
N LEU A 30 11.63 -38.86 32.04
CA LEU A 30 10.42 -38.01 31.94
C LEU A 30 10.73 -36.52 32.22
N GLY A 31 11.99 -36.10 32.13
CA GLY A 31 12.47 -34.73 32.35
C GLY A 31 12.08 -33.72 31.27
N SER A 32 10.89 -33.83 30.66
CA SER A 32 10.34 -32.80 29.76
C SER A 32 10.02 -31.47 30.47
N GLU A 33 10.30 -31.34 31.77
CA GLU A 33 10.36 -30.04 32.46
C GLU A 33 11.37 -29.11 31.75
N ASP A 34 12.52 -29.62 31.29
CA ASP A 34 13.49 -28.85 30.50
C ASP A 34 12.90 -28.36 29.15
N GLU A 35 12.04 -29.18 28.52
CA GLU A 35 11.36 -28.81 27.26
C GLU A 35 10.27 -27.76 27.51
N ILE A 36 9.50 -27.90 28.60
CA ILE A 36 8.48 -26.94 29.01
C ILE A 36 9.12 -25.59 29.38
N ASP A 37 10.24 -25.59 30.09
CA ASP A 37 10.97 -24.38 30.45
C ASP A 37 11.62 -23.72 29.23
N LYS A 38 12.10 -24.51 28.26
CA LYS A 38 12.52 -23.97 26.95
C LYS A 38 11.35 -23.30 26.23
N ILE A 39 10.19 -23.95 26.13
CA ILE A 39 8.99 -23.39 25.48
C ILE A 39 8.54 -22.10 26.19
N ARG A 40 8.55 -22.05 27.53
CA ARG A 40 8.24 -20.83 28.30
C ARG A 40 9.22 -19.69 28.02
N ARG A 41 10.53 -19.99 27.88
CA ARG A 41 11.55 -19.00 27.51
C ARG A 41 11.37 -18.51 26.07
N GLU A 42 11.07 -19.40 25.14
CA GLU A 42 10.78 -19.08 23.74
C GLU A 42 9.56 -18.16 23.63
N ILE A 43 8.46 -18.50 24.31
CA ILE A 43 7.25 -17.66 24.39
C ILE A 43 7.55 -16.31 25.04
N GLY A 44 8.34 -16.28 26.11
CA GLY A 44 8.76 -15.03 26.76
C GLY A 44 9.58 -14.13 25.83
N ALA A 45 10.52 -14.69 25.07
CA ALA A 45 11.27 -13.95 24.05
C ALA A 45 10.37 -13.44 22.92
N LEU A 46 9.45 -14.28 22.43
CA LEU A 46 8.51 -13.92 21.37
C LEU A 46 7.50 -12.85 21.81
N ILE A 47 7.09 -12.83 23.08
CA ILE A 47 6.28 -11.74 23.65
C ILE A 47 7.08 -10.43 23.63
N VAL A 48 8.35 -10.43 24.05
CA VAL A 48 9.20 -9.22 24.05
C VAL A 48 9.47 -8.70 22.63
N GLU A 49 9.69 -9.61 21.67
CA GLU A 49 9.84 -9.25 20.26
C GLU A 49 8.55 -8.69 19.67
N LEU A 50 7.40 -9.30 19.99
CA LEU A 50 6.09 -8.84 19.55
C LEU A 50 5.74 -7.47 20.13
N ASP A 51 6.02 -7.23 21.41
CA ASP A 51 5.80 -5.95 22.11
C ASP A 51 6.63 -4.83 21.46
N SER A 52 7.93 -5.06 21.27
CA SER A 52 8.83 -4.13 20.57
C SER A 52 8.42 -3.84 19.12
N SER A 53 7.95 -4.86 18.40
CA SER A 53 7.41 -4.70 17.04
C SER A 53 6.08 -3.94 17.04
N ALA A 54 5.21 -4.19 18.03
CA ALA A 54 3.93 -3.51 18.18
C ALA A 54 4.13 -2.02 18.48
N ASP A 55 4.98 -1.67 19.46
CA ASP A 55 5.33 -0.28 19.79
C ASP A 55 5.87 0.48 18.57
N ARG A 56 6.78 -0.14 17.82
CA ARG A 56 7.32 0.45 16.58
C ARG A 56 6.24 0.64 15.52
N ASN A 57 5.34 -0.32 15.35
CA ASN A 57 4.23 -0.23 14.40
C ASN A 57 3.21 0.83 14.83
N VAL A 58 2.93 0.98 16.12
CA VAL A 58 2.10 2.06 16.68
C VAL A 58 2.73 3.42 16.40
N THR A 59 4.03 3.59 16.67
CA THR A 59 4.77 4.84 16.37
C THR A 59 4.64 5.22 14.88
N VAL A 60 4.85 4.24 13.97
CA VAL A 60 4.71 4.46 12.53
C VAL A 60 3.26 4.78 12.14
N LEU A 61 2.26 4.16 12.76
CA LEU A 61 0.85 4.47 12.53
C LEU A 61 0.48 5.88 13.01
N GLU A 62 1.02 6.32 14.14
CA GLU A 62 0.83 7.68 14.68
C GLU A 62 1.47 8.75 13.77
N ASP A 63 2.72 8.55 13.34
CA ASP A 63 3.41 9.43 12.38
C ASP A 63 2.62 9.55 11.07
N ARG A 64 2.13 8.43 10.53
CA ARG A 64 1.32 8.40 9.31
C ARG A 64 -0.02 9.08 9.53
N LEU A 65 -0.68 8.86 10.67
CA LEU A 65 -1.94 9.51 11.01
C LEU A 65 -1.78 11.03 11.18
N SER A 66 -0.68 11.50 11.77
CA SER A 66 -0.36 12.93 11.84
C SER A 66 -0.15 13.50 10.45
N THR A 67 0.68 12.85 9.63
CA THR A 67 0.93 13.26 8.24
C THR A 67 -0.37 13.35 7.42
N LEU A 68 -1.27 12.38 7.58
CA LEU A 68 -2.59 12.36 6.94
C LEU A 68 -3.47 13.52 7.43
N LYS A 69 -3.49 13.81 8.75
CA LYS A 69 -4.20 14.96 9.30
C LYS A 69 -3.67 16.29 8.75
N ASP A 70 -2.36 16.46 8.65
CA ASP A 70 -1.74 17.68 8.15
C ASP A 70 -2.04 17.90 6.66
N LEU A 71 -1.98 16.83 5.85
CA LEU A 71 -2.35 16.86 4.43
C LEU A 71 -3.84 17.17 4.22
N VAL A 72 -4.73 16.63 5.07
CA VAL A 72 -6.17 16.95 5.04
C VAL A 72 -6.41 18.41 5.44
N ALA A 73 -5.77 18.90 6.51
CA ALA A 73 -5.87 20.29 6.94
C ALA A 73 -5.34 21.27 5.87
N GLU A 74 -4.29 20.91 5.13
CA GLU A 74 -3.82 21.69 4.00
C GLU A 74 -4.80 21.65 2.82
N ALA A 75 -5.38 20.48 2.51
CA ALA A 75 -6.41 20.36 1.48
C ALA A 75 -7.63 21.22 1.80
N ASP A 76 -8.15 21.17 3.04
CA ASP A 76 -9.26 22.00 3.51
C ASP A 76 -8.94 23.50 3.43
N LYS A 77 -7.71 23.90 3.79
CA LYS A 77 -7.24 25.29 3.64
C LYS A 77 -7.24 25.73 2.17
N ARG A 78 -6.76 24.88 1.25
CA ARG A 78 -6.76 25.14 -0.20
C ARG A 78 -8.20 25.21 -0.75
N ILE A 79 -9.09 24.32 -0.33
CA ILE A 79 -10.53 24.32 -0.69
C ILE A 79 -11.20 25.61 -0.19
N SER A 80 -10.91 26.05 1.03
CA SER A 80 -11.44 27.29 1.61
C SER A 80 -11.02 28.52 0.78
N LEU A 81 -9.73 28.62 0.42
CA LEU A 81 -9.21 29.70 -0.41
C LEU A 81 -9.82 29.70 -1.83
N LEU A 82 -9.92 28.53 -2.48
CA LEU A 82 -10.57 28.39 -3.78
C LEU A 82 -12.08 28.71 -3.72
N GLY A 83 -12.75 28.37 -2.62
CA GLY A 83 -14.14 28.74 -2.36
C GLY A 83 -14.33 30.26 -2.25
N GLN A 84 -13.43 30.94 -1.52
CA GLN A 84 -13.42 32.41 -1.42
C GLN A 84 -13.14 33.07 -2.78
N GLU A 85 -12.17 32.58 -3.55
CA GLU A 85 -11.87 33.12 -4.88
C GLU A 85 -13.05 32.90 -5.85
N LYS A 86 -13.68 31.72 -5.83
CA LYS A 86 -14.87 31.45 -6.63
C LYS A 86 -16.04 32.37 -6.26
N ALA A 87 -16.31 32.57 -4.96
CA ALA A 87 -17.35 33.48 -4.49
C ALA A 87 -17.07 34.93 -4.91
N ARG A 88 -15.81 35.37 -4.86
CA ARG A 88 -15.39 36.69 -5.34
C ARG A 88 -15.60 36.85 -6.84
N ARG A 89 -15.14 35.88 -7.65
CA ARG A 89 -15.34 35.88 -9.12
C ARG A 89 -16.83 35.89 -9.49
N GLN A 90 -17.67 35.14 -8.78
CA GLN A 90 -19.13 35.18 -8.97
C GLN A 90 -19.74 36.54 -8.64
N SER A 91 -19.28 37.22 -7.58
CA SER A 91 -19.76 38.57 -7.26
C SER A 91 -19.35 39.61 -8.30
N GLU A 92 -18.14 39.49 -8.87
CA GLU A 92 -17.66 40.32 -9.97
C GLU A 92 -18.50 40.05 -11.25
N GLU A 93 -18.75 38.79 -11.59
CA GLU A 93 -19.57 38.36 -12.73
C GLU A 93 -21.02 38.88 -12.65
N MET A 94 -21.66 38.81 -11.47
CA MET A 94 -23.00 39.38 -11.24
C MET A 94 -23.06 40.91 -11.43
N VAL A 95 -21.97 41.62 -11.12
CA VAL A 95 -21.88 43.08 -11.35
C VAL A 95 -21.74 43.36 -12.84
N TYR A 96 -20.93 42.59 -13.58
CA TYR A 96 -20.81 42.70 -15.03
C TYR A 96 -22.11 42.36 -15.77
N ASP A 97 -22.82 41.29 -15.41
CA ASP A 97 -24.14 40.95 -16.00
C ASP A 97 -25.15 42.10 -15.79
N ARG A 98 -25.23 42.64 -14.57
CA ARG A 98 -26.12 43.77 -14.27
C ARG A 98 -25.78 45.03 -15.07
N LEU A 99 -24.48 45.33 -15.27
CA LEU A 99 -24.03 46.45 -16.11
C LEU A 99 -24.30 46.21 -17.61
N GLY A 100 -24.13 44.97 -18.07
CA GLY A 100 -24.46 44.54 -19.43
C GLY A 100 -25.95 44.69 -19.74
N ARG A 101 -26.82 44.14 -18.88
CA ARG A 101 -28.29 44.21 -19.05
C ARG A 101 -28.85 45.62 -19.03
N LEU A 102 -28.27 46.52 -18.22
CA LEU A 102 -28.63 47.95 -18.24
C LEU A 102 -28.23 48.61 -19.56
N SER A 103 -27.09 48.22 -20.13
CA SER A 103 -26.61 48.72 -21.43
C SER A 103 -27.45 48.17 -22.60
N GLU A 104 -27.88 46.91 -22.55
CA GLU A 104 -28.84 46.34 -23.51
C GLU A 104 -30.21 47.03 -23.45
N HIS A 105 -30.78 47.24 -22.27
CA HIS A 105 -32.07 47.93 -22.13
C HIS A 105 -32.01 49.35 -22.69
N LYS A 106 -30.89 50.06 -22.48
CA LYS A 106 -30.66 51.39 -23.08
C LYS A 106 -30.54 51.32 -24.61
N ARG A 107 -29.99 50.24 -25.17
CA ARG A 107 -29.81 50.06 -26.62
C ARG A 107 -31.09 49.61 -27.33
N ALA A 108 -31.89 48.76 -26.68
CA ALA A 108 -33.19 48.30 -27.18
C ALA A 108 -34.26 49.41 -27.20
N GLN A 109 -34.14 50.44 -26.35
CA GLN A 109 -35.03 51.61 -26.38
C GLN A 109 -34.73 52.63 -27.50
N ILE A 110 -33.73 52.38 -28.36
CA ILE A 110 -33.26 53.32 -29.40
C ILE A 110 -33.59 52.87 -30.84
N ALA A 111 -34.09 51.65 -31.04
CA ALA A 111 -34.61 51.13 -32.32
C ALA A 111 -35.94 50.43 -32.05
N GLU A 112 -37.07 50.71 -32.71
CA GLU A 112 -37.36 50.99 -34.12
C GLU A 112 -38.69 51.81 -34.26
N PRO A 113 -39.31 52.06 -35.44
CA PRO A 113 -38.91 51.83 -36.85
C PRO A 113 -39.07 53.04 -37.80
N SER A 114 -38.39 53.05 -38.97
CA SER A 114 -38.91 53.63 -40.23
C SER A 114 -38.03 53.43 -41.48
N ARG A 115 -38.65 52.86 -42.53
CA ARG A 115 -38.46 53.06 -43.99
C ARG A 115 -37.15 52.67 -44.71
N GLN A 116 -37.31 51.70 -45.61
CA GLN A 116 -36.70 51.62 -46.96
C GLN A 116 -37.56 52.45 -47.98
N PRO A 117 -37.19 52.67 -49.27
CA PRO A 117 -36.28 51.84 -50.10
C PRO A 117 -35.36 52.55 -51.14
N GLU A 118 -34.52 51.73 -51.83
CA GLU A 118 -33.78 52.00 -53.10
C GLU A 118 -32.73 53.15 -53.08
N SER A 119 -31.61 53.18 -53.83
CA SER A 119 -30.75 52.20 -54.54
C SER A 119 -29.36 52.89 -54.75
N SER A 120 -28.27 52.36 -55.30
CA SER A 120 -27.91 51.08 -55.97
C SER A 120 -26.38 50.87 -55.83
N GLY A 121 -25.78 49.80 -56.41
CA GLY A 121 -24.33 49.69 -56.62
C GLY A 121 -23.68 48.38 -56.17
N GLN A 122 -23.48 47.43 -57.10
CA GLN A 122 -22.78 46.15 -56.96
C GLN A 122 -22.06 45.92 -58.33
N PRO A 123 -20.92 45.17 -58.49
CA PRO A 123 -20.69 43.87 -57.86
C PRO A 123 -19.25 43.43 -57.50
N GLY A 124 -19.18 42.28 -56.82
CA GLY A 124 -17.97 41.54 -56.44
C GLY A 124 -17.88 41.32 -54.92
N SER A 125 -17.78 40.09 -54.39
CA SER A 125 -17.78 38.76 -55.02
C SER A 125 -18.42 37.71 -54.09
N SER A 126 -18.89 36.62 -54.69
CA SER A 126 -19.66 35.53 -54.08
C SER A 126 -18.91 34.76 -52.99
N GLN A 127 -19.60 34.49 -51.88
CA GLN A 127 -19.51 33.19 -51.20
C GLN A 127 -20.55 32.23 -51.80
N PRO A 128 -20.32 30.92 -51.69
CA PRO A 128 -21.36 30.09 -51.10
C PRO A 128 -20.84 29.10 -50.05
N LEU A 129 -21.59 29.05 -48.95
CA LEU A 129 -21.90 27.88 -48.10
C LEU A 129 -20.80 26.85 -47.74
N ALA A 130 -20.51 26.85 -46.43
CA ALA A 130 -20.64 25.67 -45.56
C ALA A 130 -19.91 24.37 -45.96
N ALA A 131 -18.74 24.16 -45.34
CA ALA A 131 -18.30 22.83 -44.94
C ALA A 131 -17.76 22.87 -43.50
N ASN A 132 -18.27 21.97 -42.66
CA ASN A 132 -17.71 21.73 -41.32
C ASN A 132 -16.30 21.14 -41.45
N THR A 133 -15.32 21.83 -40.88
CA THR A 133 -14.17 21.17 -40.24
C THR A 133 -13.97 21.93 -38.94
N ALA A 134 -14.73 21.54 -37.91
CA ALA A 134 -14.18 20.76 -36.83
C ALA A 134 -12.97 21.48 -36.21
N THR A 135 -13.24 22.13 -35.08
CA THR A 135 -12.30 22.32 -33.99
C THR A 135 -11.38 21.10 -33.94
N GLU A 136 -10.13 21.21 -34.40
CA GLU A 136 -9.18 20.14 -34.17
C GLU A 136 -9.08 19.99 -32.64
N PRO A 137 -9.46 18.83 -32.07
CA PRO A 137 -9.10 18.60 -30.68
C PRO A 137 -7.59 18.67 -30.66
N SER A 138 -7.03 19.61 -29.90
CA SER A 138 -5.59 19.73 -29.73
C SER A 138 -5.11 18.45 -29.09
N VAL A 139 -4.73 17.49 -29.94
CA VAL A 139 -4.25 16.18 -29.52
C VAL A 139 -3.09 16.48 -28.59
N PRO A 140 -3.15 16.06 -27.31
CA PRO A 140 -2.09 16.41 -26.38
C PRO A 140 -0.81 15.81 -26.93
N PHE A 141 0.09 16.65 -27.41
CA PHE A 141 1.37 16.22 -27.95
C PHE A 141 2.10 15.49 -26.83
N ILE A 142 2.16 14.15 -26.94
CA ILE A 142 2.83 13.30 -25.98
C ILE A 142 4.32 13.55 -26.11
N ARG A 143 4.81 14.58 -25.41
CA ARG A 143 6.23 14.86 -25.30
C ARG A 143 6.82 13.84 -24.33
N PHE A 144 7.31 12.74 -24.90
CA PHE A 144 8.06 11.75 -24.15
C PHE A 144 9.22 12.42 -23.40
N SER A 145 9.35 12.11 -22.11
CA SER A 145 10.48 12.57 -21.31
C SER A 145 11.77 12.02 -21.89
N GLU A 146 12.73 12.89 -22.20
CA GLU A 146 14.09 12.52 -22.65
C GLU A 146 14.83 11.66 -21.60
N LYS A 147 14.37 11.69 -20.35
CA LYS A 147 14.74 10.75 -19.30
C LYS A 147 13.65 9.67 -19.21
N PRO A 148 13.84 8.48 -19.81
CA PRO A 148 12.97 7.35 -19.53
C PRO A 148 13.03 7.04 -18.03
N LEU A 149 11.87 6.84 -17.40
CA LEU A 149 11.82 6.38 -16.03
C LEU A 149 12.46 4.98 -15.98
N ALA A 150 13.58 4.86 -15.26
CA ALA A 150 14.12 3.56 -14.94
C ALA A 150 13.09 2.84 -14.06
N ILE A 151 12.35 1.90 -14.66
CA ILE A 151 11.48 0.99 -13.93
C ILE A 151 12.41 0.18 -13.05
N GLU A 152 12.43 0.49 -11.76
CA GLU A 152 13.21 -0.31 -10.82
C GLU A 152 12.78 -1.77 -10.91
N GLU A 153 13.75 -2.69 -10.92
CA GLU A 153 13.45 -4.12 -10.93
C GLU A 153 12.44 -4.46 -9.81
N PRO A 154 11.39 -5.24 -10.12
CA PRO A 154 10.44 -5.73 -9.14
C PRO A 154 11.16 -6.34 -7.93
N PHE A 155 10.57 -6.14 -6.75
CA PHE A 155 11.12 -6.68 -5.49
C PHE A 155 11.40 -8.20 -5.59
N ALA A 156 10.52 -8.94 -6.24
CA ALA A 156 10.70 -10.38 -6.47
C ALA A 156 11.97 -10.69 -7.27
N ASP A 157 12.25 -9.96 -8.34
CA ASP A 157 13.43 -10.18 -9.19
C ASP A 157 14.74 -9.83 -8.46
N LYS A 158 14.71 -8.79 -7.62
CA LYS A 158 15.81 -8.43 -6.71
C LYS A 158 16.09 -9.54 -5.68
N VAL A 159 15.05 -10.14 -5.08
CA VAL A 159 15.19 -11.29 -4.16
C VAL A 159 15.74 -12.51 -4.89
N LEU A 160 15.18 -12.84 -6.06
CA LEU A 160 15.57 -14.01 -6.85
C LEU A 160 17.00 -13.91 -7.39
N SER A 161 17.43 -12.74 -7.85
CA SER A 161 18.80 -12.52 -8.33
C SER A 161 19.85 -12.65 -7.20
N LEU A 162 19.54 -12.21 -5.98
CA LEU A 162 20.40 -12.40 -4.82
C LEU A 162 20.42 -13.87 -4.35
N SER A 163 19.27 -14.53 -4.31
CA SER A 163 19.18 -15.96 -3.96
C SER A 163 19.94 -16.85 -4.95
N ARG A 164 19.82 -16.59 -6.26
CA ARG A 164 20.61 -17.26 -7.32
C ARG A 164 22.12 -17.04 -7.19
N ARG A 165 22.55 -15.97 -6.51
CA ARG A 165 23.97 -15.68 -6.20
C ARG A 165 24.44 -16.35 -4.89
N GLY A 166 23.58 -17.12 -4.23
CA GLY A 166 23.90 -17.87 -3.01
C GLY A 166 23.79 -17.07 -1.72
N PHE A 167 23.16 -15.89 -1.72
CA PHE A 167 22.86 -15.16 -0.48
C PHE A 167 21.71 -15.83 0.28
N SER A 168 21.85 -15.90 1.60
CA SER A 168 20.82 -16.41 2.53
C SER A 168 19.72 -15.37 2.79
N SER A 169 18.52 -15.82 3.19
CA SER A 169 17.32 -14.96 3.32
C SER A 169 17.52 -13.77 4.26
N ASP A 170 18.34 -13.91 5.30
CA ASP A 170 18.70 -12.87 6.27
C ASP A 170 19.53 -11.74 5.63
N ILE A 171 20.54 -12.09 4.82
CA ILE A 171 21.37 -11.14 4.08
C ILE A 171 20.54 -10.43 3.01
N ILE A 172 19.62 -11.15 2.35
CA ILE A 172 18.70 -10.57 1.36
C ILE A 172 17.74 -9.57 2.01
N ALA A 173 17.13 -9.94 3.13
CA ALA A 173 16.24 -9.07 3.91
C ALA A 173 16.96 -7.79 4.34
N ALA A 174 18.14 -7.90 4.96
CA ALA A 174 18.96 -6.77 5.38
C ALA A 174 19.40 -5.87 4.22
N ARG A 175 19.68 -6.44 3.04
CA ARG A 175 20.13 -5.70 1.84
C ARG A 175 19.00 -4.96 1.12
N LEU A 176 17.79 -5.50 1.14
CA LEU A 176 16.62 -4.93 0.46
C LEU A 176 15.72 -4.09 1.39
N GLY A 177 16.00 -4.08 2.71
CA GLY A 177 15.18 -3.37 3.70
C GLY A 177 13.82 -4.03 3.92
N ALA A 178 13.70 -5.33 3.64
CA ALA A 178 12.47 -6.11 3.75
C ALA A 178 12.56 -7.10 4.93
N THR A 179 11.43 -7.69 5.31
CA THR A 179 11.38 -8.73 6.35
C THR A 179 11.84 -10.09 5.80
N MET A 180 12.32 -10.97 6.68
CA MET A 180 12.66 -12.35 6.30
C MET A 180 11.44 -13.11 5.75
N ALA A 181 10.24 -12.86 6.31
CA ALA A 181 9.00 -13.47 5.85
C ALA A 181 8.67 -13.08 4.39
N GLU A 182 8.83 -11.81 4.00
CA GLU A 182 8.60 -11.38 2.61
C GLU A 182 9.58 -12.04 1.63
N VAL A 183 10.85 -12.16 2.04
CA VAL A 183 11.88 -12.87 1.25
C VAL A 183 11.52 -14.34 1.08
N ASP A 184 11.14 -15.04 2.16
CA ASP A 184 10.80 -16.47 2.11
C ASP A 184 9.46 -16.73 1.38
N ILE A 185 8.51 -15.79 1.39
CA ILE A 185 7.30 -15.82 0.55
C ILE A 185 7.68 -15.80 -0.93
N VAL A 186 8.55 -14.87 -1.37
CA VAL A 186 9.00 -14.83 -2.77
C VAL A 186 9.73 -16.13 -3.16
N LEU A 187 10.62 -16.63 -2.29
CA LEU A 187 11.39 -17.85 -2.54
C LEU A 187 10.56 -19.14 -2.50
N SER A 188 9.40 -19.14 -1.85
CA SER A 188 8.45 -20.27 -1.87
C SER A 188 7.51 -20.20 -3.07
N MET A 189 7.09 -19.00 -3.49
CA MET A 189 6.31 -18.80 -4.72
C MET A 189 7.08 -19.21 -5.98
N ASP A 190 8.36 -18.83 -6.10
CA ASP A 190 9.22 -19.23 -7.24
C ASP A 190 9.47 -20.76 -7.28
N ARG A 191 9.67 -21.39 -6.12
CA ARG A 191 9.80 -22.86 -6.01
C ARG A 191 8.53 -23.58 -6.46
N ASN A 192 7.35 -23.10 -6.04
CA ASN A 192 6.07 -23.67 -6.46
C ASN A 192 5.73 -23.36 -7.94
N GLY A 193 6.20 -22.23 -8.47
CA GLY A 193 6.06 -21.88 -9.88
C GLY A 193 6.78 -22.88 -10.80
N ARG A 194 8.06 -23.15 -10.54
CA ARG A 194 8.85 -24.12 -11.33
C ARG A 194 8.35 -25.56 -11.20
N ALA A 195 7.79 -25.93 -10.05
CA ALA A 195 7.18 -27.25 -9.83
C ALA A 195 5.90 -27.49 -10.66
N LYS A 196 5.39 -26.47 -11.36
CA LYS A 196 4.17 -26.55 -12.19
C LYS A 196 4.46 -26.57 -13.71
N GLU A 197 5.72 -26.43 -14.11
CA GLU A 197 6.19 -26.49 -15.51
C GLU A 197 6.90 -27.82 -15.87
N ILE A 198 6.84 -28.81 -14.96
CA ILE A 198 7.41 -30.16 -15.12
C ILE A 198 6.28 -31.19 -15.00
#